data_AF-F1BQ95-F1
#
_entry.id   AF-F1BQ95-F1
#
_cell.length_a   1.000
_cell.length_b   1.000
_cell.length_c   1.000
_cell.angle_alpha   90.00
_cell.angle_beta   90.00
_cell.angle_gamma   90.00
#
_symmetry.space_group_name_H-M   'P 1'
#
loop_
_entity.id
_entity.type
_entity.pdbx_description
1 polymer ?
#
loop_
_entity_poly.entity_id
_entity_poly.type
_entity_poly.pdbx_seq_one_letter_code
_entity_poly.pdbx_strand_id
1 'polypeptide(L)'
;MGSGMVFDGSKLQEFVEDDEAFAKYVDERFEALDKDHNGRLSPKELRPAVAAIGAALGLPSQGSSPDADIIYDQVLNEYFVSGRSDGISKEDFRTVLSDILLGVADGLKRDPVSLVTLDGRLLHDYARAPAFEFDAIATFSQMENSKPSLEIALGKITVEQGMPPASDPWVM
;
A
#
# COMPACT_ATOMS: atom_id res chain seq x y z
N MET A 1 -12.19 10.09 -22.23
CA MET A 1 -12.72 10.03 -20.84
C MET A 1 -11.73 9.17 -20.09
N GLY A 2 -10.91 9.77 -19.21
CA GLY A 2 -10.10 8.99 -18.29
C GLY A 2 -11.03 8.23 -17.36
N SER A 3 -10.75 6.95 -17.11
CA SER A 3 -11.54 6.16 -16.17
C SER A 3 -11.03 6.48 -14.77
N GLY A 4 -11.70 7.41 -14.09
CA GLY A 4 -11.46 7.60 -12.65
C GLY A 4 -12.00 6.39 -11.91
N MET A 5 -11.13 5.62 -11.24
CA MET A 5 -11.55 4.54 -10.38
C MET A 5 -11.65 5.09 -8.95
N VAL A 6 -12.86 5.08 -8.39
CA VAL A 6 -13.06 5.41 -6.98
C VAL A 6 -13.03 4.11 -6.18
N PHE A 7 -12.18 4.08 -5.16
CA PHE A 7 -12.10 3.02 -4.17
C PHE A 7 -12.85 3.50 -2.93
N ASP A 8 -14.11 3.07 -2.82
CA ASP A 8 -15.07 3.43 -1.77
C ASP A 8 -15.18 2.37 -0.66
N GLY A 9 -14.29 1.37 -0.68
CA GLY A 9 -14.30 0.26 0.26
C GLY A 9 -15.30 -0.86 -0.06
N SER A 10 -16.29 -0.64 -0.93
CA SER A 10 -17.37 -1.61 -1.22
C SER A 10 -16.83 -2.94 -1.76
N LYS A 11 -15.89 -2.90 -2.70
CA LYS A 11 -15.25 -4.11 -3.25
C LYS A 11 -14.45 -4.89 -2.22
N LEU A 12 -13.85 -4.19 -1.26
CA LEU A 12 -13.07 -4.82 -0.20
C LEU A 12 -13.99 -5.53 0.79
N GLN A 13 -15.13 -4.89 1.11
CA GLN A 13 -16.19 -5.50 1.91
C GLN A 13 -16.78 -6.74 1.22
N GLU A 14 -17.16 -6.64 -0.06
CA GLU A 14 -17.69 -7.77 -0.85
C GLU A 14 -16.70 -8.95 -0.87
N PHE A 15 -15.40 -8.67 -1.00
CA PHE A 15 -14.37 -9.69 -0.97
C PHE A 15 -14.27 -10.43 0.38
N VAL A 16 -14.40 -9.71 1.50
CA VAL A 16 -14.36 -10.33 2.83
C VAL A 16 -15.65 -11.10 3.13
N GLU A 17 -16.79 -10.64 2.60
CA GLU A 17 -18.09 -11.31 2.73
C GLU A 17 -18.19 -12.60 1.88
N ASP A 18 -17.41 -12.72 0.81
CA ASP A 18 -17.25 -13.97 0.05
C ASP A 18 -16.38 -14.96 0.82
N ASP A 19 -17.03 -15.80 1.65
CA ASP A 19 -16.38 -16.77 2.52
C ASP A 19 -15.41 -17.69 1.77
N GLU A 20 -15.75 -18.11 0.54
CA GLU A 20 -14.97 -19.08 -0.23
C GLU A 20 -13.74 -18.42 -0.87
N ALA A 21 -13.92 -17.24 -1.49
CA ALA A 21 -12.81 -16.47 -2.05
C ALA A 21 -11.86 -15.98 -0.94
N PHE A 22 -12.41 -15.50 0.18
CA PHE A 22 -11.63 -15.04 1.31
C PHE A 22 -10.88 -16.18 1.99
N ALA A 23 -11.54 -17.33 2.20
CA ALA A 23 -10.87 -18.51 2.75
C ALA A 23 -9.70 -18.95 1.86
N LYS A 24 -9.90 -19.03 0.54
CA LYS A 24 -8.81 -19.38 -0.38
C LYS A 24 -7.65 -18.39 -0.31
N TYR A 25 -7.94 -17.09 -0.25
CA TYR A 25 -6.91 -16.07 -0.12
C TYR A 25 -6.14 -16.19 1.20
N VAL A 26 -6.85 -16.41 2.31
CA VAL A 26 -6.26 -16.65 3.62
C VAL A 26 -5.35 -17.87 3.59
N ASP A 27 -5.77 -18.96 2.94
CA ASP A 27 -5.00 -20.19 2.80
C ASP A 27 -3.68 -19.95 2.06
N GLU A 28 -3.75 -19.32 0.89
CA GLU A 28 -2.57 -18.99 0.08
C GLU A 28 -1.59 -18.06 0.83
N ARG A 29 -2.11 -17.07 1.56
CA ARG A 29 -1.28 -16.15 2.35
C ARG A 29 -0.70 -16.81 3.59
N PHE A 30 -1.45 -17.68 4.26
CA PHE A 30 -0.98 -18.41 5.43
C PHE A 30 0.14 -19.39 5.04
N GLU A 31 -0.05 -20.18 3.99
CA GLU A 31 0.98 -21.10 3.48
C GLU A 31 2.24 -20.36 3.00
N ALA A 32 2.09 -19.17 2.45
CA ALA A 32 3.23 -18.35 2.05
C ALA A 32 4.07 -17.89 3.26
N LEU A 33 3.44 -17.71 4.42
CA LEU A 33 4.07 -17.22 5.65
C LEU A 33 4.57 -18.35 6.56
N ASP A 34 3.84 -19.47 6.65
CA ASP A 34 4.18 -20.66 7.44
C ASP A 34 5.32 -21.43 6.75
N LYS A 35 6.57 -21.03 7.02
CA LYS A 35 7.76 -21.54 6.34
C LYS A 35 8.19 -22.90 6.84
N ASP A 36 7.90 -23.20 8.10
CA ASP A 36 8.21 -24.49 8.70
C ASP A 36 7.04 -25.50 8.60
N HIS A 37 5.90 -25.07 8.06
CA HIS A 37 4.70 -25.87 7.85
C HIS A 37 4.19 -26.50 9.16
N ASN A 38 4.36 -25.79 10.27
CA ASN A 38 3.93 -26.25 11.58
C ASN A 38 2.41 -25.98 11.82
N GLY A 39 1.75 -25.28 10.90
CA GLY A 39 0.34 -24.91 10.97
C GLY A 39 0.06 -23.65 11.81
N ARG A 40 1.09 -22.90 12.19
CA ARG A 40 1.03 -21.72 13.07
C ARG A 40 2.09 -20.69 12.67
N LEU A 41 1.68 -19.43 12.65
CA LEU A 41 2.60 -18.33 12.32
C LEU A 41 3.30 -17.82 13.57
N SER A 42 4.61 -17.93 13.58
CA SER A 42 5.47 -17.31 14.58
C SER A 42 5.69 -15.81 14.29
N PRO A 43 6.11 -15.02 15.30
CA PRO A 43 6.46 -13.61 15.09
C PRO A 43 7.54 -13.42 14.02
N LYS A 44 8.45 -14.40 13.86
CA LYS A 44 9.53 -14.35 12.87
C LYS A 44 9.00 -14.51 11.45
N GLU A 45 7.94 -15.28 11.26
CA GLU A 45 7.30 -15.52 9.96
C GLU A 45 6.37 -14.37 9.56
N LEU A 46 5.75 -13.71 10.53
CA LEU A 46 4.88 -12.55 10.29
C LEU A 46 5.65 -11.24 10.11
N ARG A 47 6.85 -11.11 10.69
CA ARG A 47 7.71 -9.91 10.56
C ARG A 47 7.85 -9.41 9.11
N PRO A 48 8.23 -10.24 8.13
CA PRO A 48 8.32 -9.81 6.74
C PRO A 48 7.02 -9.25 6.17
N ALA A 49 5.87 -9.83 6.52
CA ALA A 49 4.57 -9.37 6.06
C ALA A 49 4.20 -8.01 6.66
N VAL A 50 4.41 -7.85 7.97
CA VAL A 50 4.15 -6.57 8.66
C VAL A 50 5.07 -5.48 8.13
N ALA A 51 6.35 -5.79 7.87
CA ALA A 51 7.29 -4.85 7.24
C ALA A 51 6.86 -4.46 5.82
N ALA A 52 6.36 -5.41 5.02
CA ALA A 52 5.87 -5.13 3.67
C ALA A 52 4.62 -4.22 3.69
N ILE A 53 3.69 -4.45 4.62
CA ILE A 53 2.52 -3.58 4.82
C ILE A 53 2.97 -2.20 5.29
N GLY A 54 3.89 -2.13 6.26
CA GLY A 54 4.44 -0.87 6.74
C GLY A 54 5.07 -0.05 5.62
N ALA A 55 5.88 -0.68 4.77
CA ALA A 55 6.48 -0.03 3.60
C ALA A 55 5.42 0.48 2.62
N ALA A 56 4.36 -0.31 2.35
CA ALA A 56 3.26 0.11 1.50
C ALA A 56 2.48 1.31 2.08
N LEU A 57 2.45 1.44 3.40
CA LEU A 57 1.84 2.58 4.12
C LEU A 57 2.81 3.76 4.34
N GLY A 58 4.03 3.69 3.79
CA GLY A 58 5.04 4.75 3.95
C GLY A 58 5.69 4.81 5.34
N LEU A 59 5.55 3.75 6.15
CA LEU A 59 6.29 3.62 7.40
C LEU A 59 7.78 3.40 7.11
N PRO A 60 8.68 3.91 7.97
CA PRO A 60 10.09 3.62 7.88
C PRO A 60 10.33 2.11 7.96
N SER A 61 11.35 1.61 7.23
CA SER A 61 11.67 0.19 7.23
C SER A 61 12.09 -0.29 8.61
N GLN A 62 11.75 -1.54 8.95
CA GLN A 62 12.23 -2.16 10.18
C GLN A 62 13.77 -2.19 10.18
N GLY A 63 14.39 -1.79 11.28
CA GLY A 63 15.83 -1.66 11.47
C GLY A 63 16.41 -0.29 11.08
N SER A 64 15.59 0.65 10.58
CA SER A 64 16.07 1.98 10.18
C SER A 64 16.36 2.89 11.38
N SER A 65 15.60 2.71 12.47
CA SER A 65 15.78 3.44 13.73
C SER A 65 15.22 2.63 14.90
N PRO A 66 15.70 2.89 16.13
CA PRO A 66 15.14 2.26 17.33
C PRO A 66 13.64 2.51 17.49
N ASP A 67 13.16 3.69 17.10
CA ASP A 67 11.74 4.05 17.18
C ASP A 67 10.88 3.26 16.19
N ALA A 68 11.38 3.03 14.97
CA ALA A 68 10.70 2.19 13.99
C ALA A 68 10.60 0.75 14.51
N ASP A 69 11.70 0.20 15.05
CA ASP A 69 11.71 -1.15 15.62
C ASP A 69 10.73 -1.32 16.77
N ILE A 70 10.61 -0.32 17.64
CA ILE A 70 9.63 -0.32 18.74
C ILE A 70 8.20 -0.41 18.19
N ILE A 71 7.86 0.31 17.12
CA ILE A 71 6.52 0.26 16.52
C ILE A 71 6.24 -1.13 15.96
N TYR A 72 7.16 -1.71 15.19
CA TYR A 72 6.99 -3.05 14.64
C TYR A 72 6.88 -4.12 15.74
N ASP A 73 7.71 -4.01 16.78
CA ASP A 73 7.67 -4.95 17.91
C ASP A 73 6.41 -4.77 18.76
N GLN A 74 5.89 -3.56 18.93
CA GLN A 74 4.62 -3.30 19.61
C GLN A 74 3.45 -3.94 18.86
N VAL A 75 3.37 -3.73 17.54
CA VAL A 75 2.31 -4.31 16.70
C VAL A 75 2.35 -5.82 16.81
N LEU A 76 3.50 -6.45 16.59
CA LEU A 76 3.64 -7.90 16.73
C LEU A 76 3.25 -8.34 18.14
N ASN A 77 3.81 -7.71 19.17
CA ASN A 77 3.52 -8.07 20.55
C ASN A 77 2.04 -7.91 20.90
N GLU A 78 1.31 -6.91 20.40
CA GLU A 78 -0.13 -6.78 20.66
C GLU A 78 -0.92 -8.00 20.17
N TYR A 79 -0.53 -8.57 19.02
CA TYR A 79 -1.13 -9.78 18.46
C TYR A 79 -0.66 -11.09 19.13
N PHE A 80 0.52 -11.11 19.77
CA PHE A 80 1.12 -12.32 20.37
C PHE A 80 1.11 -12.36 21.92
N VAL A 81 0.99 -11.23 22.60
CA VAL A 81 1.03 -11.09 24.07
C VAL A 81 -0.29 -11.47 24.73
N SER A 82 -1.38 -11.60 23.96
CA SER A 82 -2.71 -12.03 24.42
C SER A 82 -2.78 -13.52 24.85
N GLY A 83 -1.66 -14.12 25.27
CA GLY A 83 -1.58 -15.47 25.84
C GLY A 83 -1.28 -16.59 24.84
N ARG A 84 -0.98 -16.25 23.58
CA ARG A 84 -0.71 -17.20 22.48
C ARG A 84 0.79 -17.38 22.27
N SER A 85 1.45 -17.97 23.25
CA SER A 85 2.89 -18.30 23.17
C SER A 85 3.20 -19.39 22.13
N ASP A 86 2.18 -20.04 21.57
CA ASP A 86 2.27 -21.12 20.58
C ASP A 86 2.18 -20.63 19.14
N GLY A 87 2.00 -19.32 18.89
CA GLY A 87 1.89 -18.75 17.53
C GLY A 87 0.45 -18.64 17.04
N ILE A 88 0.25 -17.88 15.97
CA ILE A 88 -1.09 -17.56 15.44
C ILE A 88 -1.59 -18.72 14.60
N SER A 89 -2.74 -19.28 14.99
CA SER A 89 -3.42 -20.31 14.20
C SER A 89 -3.98 -19.73 12.91
N LYS A 90 -4.31 -20.59 11.94
CA LYS A 90 -4.97 -20.18 10.70
C LYS A 90 -6.30 -19.47 10.94
N GLU A 91 -7.09 -19.92 11.92
CA GLU A 91 -8.38 -19.30 12.28
C GLU A 91 -8.20 -17.90 12.88
N ASP A 92 -7.18 -17.74 13.72
CA ASP A 92 -6.83 -16.44 14.29
C ASP A 92 -6.31 -15.48 13.21
N PHE A 93 -5.45 -15.98 12.32
CA PHE A 93 -4.94 -15.20 11.19
C PHE A 93 -6.09 -14.74 10.28
N ARG A 94 -7.05 -15.63 9.97
CA ARG A 94 -8.26 -15.31 9.21
C ARG A 94 -9.06 -14.19 9.86
N THR A 95 -9.30 -14.31 11.17
CA THR A 95 -10.08 -13.34 11.94
C THR A 95 -9.41 -11.97 11.94
N VAL A 96 -8.12 -11.92 12.27
CA VAL A 96 -7.34 -10.68 12.29
C VAL A 96 -7.29 -10.03 10.91
N LEU A 97 -7.06 -10.82 9.85
CA LEU A 97 -7.02 -10.31 8.49
C LEU A 97 -8.39 -9.74 8.06
N SER A 98 -9.48 -10.40 8.43
CA SER A 98 -10.84 -9.92 8.19
C SER A 98 -11.07 -8.57 8.86
N ASP A 99 -10.76 -8.45 10.15
CA ASP A 99 -10.96 -7.22 10.91
C ASP A 99 -10.16 -6.04 10.34
N ILE A 100 -8.91 -6.28 9.91
CA ILE A 100 -8.08 -5.25 9.26
C ILE A 100 -8.70 -4.82 7.94
N LEU A 101 -9.08 -5.76 7.07
CA LEU A 101 -9.63 -5.43 5.75
C LEU A 101 -10.98 -4.72 5.85
N LEU A 102 -11.84 -5.11 6.79
CA LEU A 102 -13.10 -4.42 7.07
C LEU A 102 -12.84 -3.02 7.65
N GLY A 103 -11.87 -2.87 8.55
CA GLY A 103 -11.46 -1.56 9.06
C GLY A 103 -10.95 -0.62 7.95
N VAL A 104 -10.19 -1.16 6.99
CA VAL A 104 -9.77 -0.41 5.78
C VAL A 104 -10.98 -0.08 4.90
N ALA A 105 -11.91 -1.02 4.70
CA ALA A 105 -13.12 -0.79 3.93
C ALA A 105 -13.98 0.33 4.54
N ASP A 106 -14.16 0.33 5.86
CA ASP A 106 -14.87 1.38 6.60
C ASP A 106 -14.14 2.73 6.52
N GLY A 107 -12.80 2.70 6.58
CA GLY A 107 -11.95 3.87 6.35
C GLY A 107 -12.19 4.49 4.97
N LEU A 108 -12.17 3.66 3.92
CA LEU A 108 -12.42 4.07 2.53
C LEU A 108 -13.87 4.51 2.30
N LYS A 109 -14.83 3.94 3.01
CA LYS A 109 -16.23 4.37 2.95
C LYS A 109 -16.43 5.76 3.53
N ARG A 110 -15.63 6.12 4.54
CA ARG A 110 -15.63 7.45 5.15
C ARG A 110 -14.81 8.46 4.35
N ASP A 111 -13.68 8.03 3.79
CA ASP A 111 -12.77 8.84 2.98
C ASP A 111 -12.34 8.07 1.71
N PRO A 112 -13.12 8.18 0.62
CA PRO A 112 -12.89 7.40 -0.59
C PRO A 112 -11.66 7.89 -1.37
N VAL A 113 -10.82 6.95 -1.80
CA VAL A 113 -9.62 7.26 -2.57
C VAL A 113 -9.96 7.24 -4.06
N SER A 114 -9.67 8.34 -4.76
CA SER A 114 -9.86 8.44 -6.21
C SER A 114 -8.54 8.22 -6.94
N LEU A 115 -8.43 7.11 -7.66
CA LEU A 115 -7.32 6.88 -8.58
C LEU A 115 -7.66 7.51 -9.94
N VAL A 116 -6.90 8.55 -10.31
CA VAL A 116 -7.02 9.19 -11.61
C VAL A 116 -5.92 8.67 -12.52
N THR A 117 -6.30 7.85 -13.52
CA THR A 117 -5.37 7.45 -14.56
C THR A 117 -5.29 8.58 -15.61
N LEU A 118 -4.12 9.20 -15.75
CA LEU A 118 -3.84 10.15 -16.82
C LEU A 118 -3.44 9.37 -18.08
N ASP A 119 -4.33 9.33 -19.08
CA ASP A 119 -3.94 8.86 -20.41
C ASP A 119 -3.05 9.89 -21.12
N GLY A 120 -2.39 9.50 -22.22
CA GLY A 120 -1.48 10.40 -22.94
C GLY A 120 -2.13 11.69 -23.48
N ARG A 121 -3.46 11.74 -23.65
CA ARG A 121 -4.19 12.93 -24.09
C ARG A 121 -4.50 13.84 -22.91
N LEU A 122 -4.93 13.27 -21.79
CA LEU A 122 -5.15 13.98 -20.54
C LEU A 122 -3.85 14.53 -19.97
N LEU A 123 -2.75 13.77 -20.08
CA LEU A 123 -1.42 14.26 -19.73
C LEU A 123 -1.00 15.44 -20.62
N HIS A 124 -1.27 15.38 -21.92
CA HIS A 124 -1.01 16.48 -22.85
C HIS A 124 -1.82 17.74 -22.48
N ASP A 125 -3.10 17.57 -22.16
CA ASP A 125 -3.97 18.70 -21.79
C ASP A 125 -3.61 19.26 -20.40
N TYR A 126 -3.24 18.40 -19.46
CA TYR A 126 -2.73 18.79 -18.14
C TYR A 126 -1.40 19.55 -18.25
N ALA A 127 -0.47 19.08 -19.07
CA ALA A 127 0.80 19.77 -19.32
C ALA A 127 0.64 21.13 -20.02
N ARG A 128 -0.50 21.38 -20.67
CA ARG A 128 -0.82 22.66 -21.33
C ARG A 128 -1.78 23.54 -20.52
N ALA A 129 -2.23 23.08 -19.35
CA ALA A 129 -3.10 23.88 -18.51
C ALA A 129 -2.28 25.03 -17.89
N PRO A 130 -2.69 26.30 -18.09
CA PRO A 130 -1.95 27.47 -17.59
C PRO A 130 -1.73 27.47 -16.08
N ALA A 131 -2.57 26.76 -15.33
CA ALA A 131 -2.48 26.64 -13.88
C ALA A 131 -1.21 25.91 -13.41
N PHE A 132 -0.66 25.00 -14.22
CA PHE A 132 0.51 24.18 -13.86
C PHE A 132 1.77 24.60 -14.61
N GLU A 133 1.68 25.62 -15.48
CA GLU A 133 2.79 26.11 -16.29
C GLU A 133 3.92 26.68 -15.42
N PHE A 134 3.58 27.41 -14.36
CA PHE A 134 4.57 27.97 -13.42
C PHE A 134 5.32 26.89 -12.64
N ASP A 135 4.61 25.88 -12.14
CA ASP A 135 5.21 24.76 -11.40
C ASP A 135 6.08 23.90 -12.32
N ALA A 136 5.64 23.67 -13.57
CA ALA A 136 6.45 23.02 -14.58
C ALA A 136 7.73 23.81 -14.86
N ILE A 137 7.63 25.12 -15.15
CA ILE A 137 8.80 25.99 -15.40
C ILE A 137 9.75 25.99 -14.20
N ALA A 138 9.24 26.14 -12.97
CA ALA A 138 10.05 26.12 -11.75
C ALA A 138 10.78 24.78 -11.58
N THR A 139 10.09 23.66 -11.82
CA THR A 139 10.65 22.31 -11.74
C THR A 139 11.76 22.11 -12.77
N PHE A 140 11.53 22.48 -14.03
CA PHE A 140 12.51 22.37 -15.11
C PHE A 140 13.69 23.34 -14.94
N SER A 141 13.46 24.54 -14.39
CA SER A 141 14.52 25.52 -14.11
C SER A 141 15.46 25.09 -12.99
N GLN A 142 14.98 24.28 -12.04
CA GLN A 142 15.80 23.73 -10.95
C GLN A 142 16.56 22.45 -11.35
N MET A 143 16.32 21.90 -12.55
CA MET A 143 17.08 20.75 -13.07
C MET A 143 18.37 21.25 -13.70
N GLU A 144 19.33 21.59 -12.83
CA GLU A 144 20.52 22.35 -13.21
C GLU A 144 21.59 21.56 -13.98
N ASN A 145 21.50 20.23 -14.12
CA ASN A 145 22.58 19.46 -14.77
C ASN A 145 22.08 18.23 -15.53
N SER A 146 22.52 18.13 -16.80
CA SER A 146 22.43 16.98 -17.71
C SER A 146 21.05 16.65 -18.27
N LYS A 147 20.60 17.44 -19.26
CA LYS A 147 19.40 17.26 -20.10
C LYS A 147 18.08 17.18 -19.31
N PRO A 148 17.11 18.06 -19.57
CA PRO A 148 15.80 17.96 -18.94
C PRO A 148 15.16 16.61 -19.27
N SER A 149 14.95 15.77 -18.26
CA SER A 149 14.25 14.51 -18.39
C SER A 149 12.83 14.66 -17.85
N LEU A 150 11.86 14.26 -18.68
CA LEU A 150 10.46 14.21 -18.30
C LEU A 150 10.23 13.27 -17.11
N GLU A 151 10.99 12.18 -17.03
CA GLU A 151 10.92 11.21 -15.93
C GLU A 151 11.30 11.83 -14.57
N ILE A 152 12.36 12.64 -14.56
CA ILE A 152 12.83 13.34 -13.36
C ILE A 152 11.87 14.45 -12.96
N ALA A 153 11.29 15.16 -13.93
CA ALA A 153 10.31 16.22 -13.69
C ALA A 153 9.01 15.66 -13.10
N LEU A 154 8.49 14.56 -13.67
CA LEU A 154 7.29 13.90 -13.18
C LEU A 154 7.49 13.38 -11.75
N GLY A 155 8.65 12.80 -11.42
CA GLY A 155 8.99 12.37 -10.06
C GLY A 155 8.96 13.48 -8.99
N LYS A 156 9.03 14.76 -9.37
CA LYS A 156 8.85 15.91 -8.45
C LYS A 156 7.39 16.36 -8.33
N ILE A 157 6.55 16.01 -9.30
CA ILE A 157 5.12 16.34 -9.35
C ILE A 157 4.27 15.20 -8.73
N THR A 158 4.82 13.98 -8.66
CA THR A 158 4.10 12.72 -8.37
C THR A 158 3.50 12.57 -6.98
N VAL A 159 4.10 13.16 -5.93
CA VAL A 159 3.72 12.80 -4.54
C VAL A 159 2.52 13.60 -4.03
N GLU A 160 2.39 14.87 -4.40
CA GLU A 160 1.31 15.75 -3.90
C GLU A 160 0.06 15.77 -4.82
N GLN A 161 0.20 15.33 -6.08
CA GLN A 161 -0.84 15.50 -7.12
C GLN A 161 -1.34 14.16 -7.71
N GLY A 162 -1.02 13.02 -7.09
CA GLY A 162 -1.65 11.74 -7.39
C GLY A 162 -1.17 11.00 -8.65
N MET A 163 0.10 11.18 -9.06
CA MET A 163 0.70 10.39 -10.15
C MET A 163 1.59 9.27 -9.58
N PRO A 164 1.46 8.01 -10.04
CA PRO A 164 2.26 6.91 -9.53
C PRO A 164 3.77 7.09 -9.86
N PRO A 165 4.68 6.54 -9.04
CA PRO A 165 6.12 6.63 -9.28
C PRO A 165 6.51 6.07 -10.65
N ALA A 166 7.42 6.73 -11.37
CA ALA A 166 7.87 6.29 -12.70
C ALA A 166 8.53 4.89 -12.71
N SER A 167 8.95 4.40 -11.53
CA SER A 167 9.51 3.06 -11.33
C SER A 167 8.47 1.96 -11.15
N ASP A 168 7.17 2.27 -11.16
CA ASP A 168 6.12 1.30 -10.93
C ASP A 168 5.87 0.42 -12.18
N PRO A 169 5.93 -0.92 -12.08
CA PRO A 169 5.70 -1.82 -13.21
C PRO A 169 4.30 -1.72 -13.84
N TRP A 170 3.33 -1.07 -13.19
CA TRP A 170 2.00 -0.79 -13.76
C TRP A 170 1.96 0.43 -14.70
N VAL A 171 3.07 1.18 -14.81
CA VAL A 171 3.21 2.39 -15.66
C VAL A 171 3.79 2.07 -17.06
N MET A 172 4.05 0.79 -17.36
CA MET A 172 4.47 0.29 -18.69
C MET A 172 3.29 -0.08 -19.60
#